data_AF-A0A0S2LIT4-F1
#
_entry.id   AF-A0A0S2LIT4-F1
#
_cell.length_a   1.000
_cell.length_b   1.000
_cell.length_c   1.000
_cell.angle_alpha   90.00
_cell.angle_beta   90.00
_cell.angle_gamma   90.00
#
_symmetry.space_group_name_H-M   'P 1'
#
loop_
_entity.id
_entity.type
_entity.pdbx_description
1 polymer ?
#
loop_
_entity_poly.entity_id
_entity_poly.type
_entity_poly.pdbx_seq_one_letter_code
_entity_poly.pdbx_strand_id
1 'polypeptide(L)'
;MGFRGFLATLFCVSVVRIDTGYTPRTKDFFSSHTTTISPNSSTSTSQSNKRIQKFSDKASARTRVLQEFITSEMTYVNLLQEFDHVYIHTAYEPLTSNFGSKASPEVTLGTILTAEERKTMFRGLQEILKLHSQHILPQLIVATKSVQQSDGLEGDRSTEAAMNICKVICEFSEWFKLYSSYSSTCDNATTKLTQWISGAGITKQDKARVQAYLAKCKANRRHSQLDMTGYLLLPVQRLTRYKMLLEQLEKFTPPAPAGTHDYVSEALARISIVLVYVNDYKRSLDSRSRLCHWADHISVVGPSSLVQPHRVLVREGPVNFIARGALIKAPQGIRKPSKHMSRDIATVDKMCMAVLCHDLLVLADSATERYKGKLGLVDVVRLSAMGEARVEWRNVVVFEAYDVSYYLQVDNQTVAEGWVQAINHCRRK
;
A
#
# COMPACT_ATOMS: atom_id res chain seq x y z
N MET A 1 5.27 15.05 -3.54
CA MET A 1 4.28 14.40 -2.65
C MET A 1 4.97 14.06 -1.34
N GLY A 2 4.52 14.62 -0.21
CA GLY A 2 5.19 14.47 1.09
C GLY A 2 5.01 13.10 1.76
N PHE A 3 5.98 12.71 2.58
CA PHE A 3 6.08 11.43 3.32
C PHE A 3 4.81 11.01 4.08
N ARG A 4 4.07 11.97 4.66
CA ARG A 4 2.76 11.72 5.30
C ARG A 4 1.69 11.21 4.31
N GLY A 5 1.71 11.71 3.08
CA GLY A 5 0.80 11.26 2.02
C GLY A 5 1.14 9.85 1.55
N PHE A 6 2.42 9.47 1.48
CA PHE A 6 2.84 8.14 1.06
C PHE A 6 2.43 7.05 2.07
N LEU A 7 2.63 7.29 3.38
CA LEU A 7 2.14 6.38 4.43
C LEU A 7 0.61 6.32 4.47
N ALA A 8 -0.10 7.44 4.28
CA ALA A 8 -1.56 7.44 4.21
C ALA A 8 -2.10 6.70 2.96
N THR A 9 -1.35 6.70 1.85
CA THR A 9 -1.73 5.98 0.62
C THR A 9 -1.52 4.48 0.75
N LEU A 10 -0.50 4.03 1.50
CA LEU A 10 -0.31 2.61 1.82
C LEU A 10 -1.26 2.11 2.93
N PHE A 11 -1.66 2.99 3.86
CA PHE A 11 -2.51 2.65 4.99
C PHE A 11 -3.87 3.37 4.91
N CYS A 12 -4.71 2.94 3.96
CA CYS A 12 -6.15 3.20 4.08
C CYS A 12 -6.78 2.21 5.07
N VAL A 13 -6.28 2.20 6.31
CA VAL A 13 -6.90 1.50 7.43
C VAL A 13 -7.76 2.53 8.15
N SER A 14 -9.07 2.37 8.09
CA SER A 14 -10.00 3.08 8.96
C SER A 14 -9.64 2.72 10.41
N VAL A 15 -8.89 3.61 11.08
CA VAL A 15 -8.62 3.50 12.51
C VAL A 15 -9.94 3.70 13.24
N VAL A 16 -10.61 2.60 13.57
CA VAL A 16 -11.66 2.60 14.59
C VAL A 16 -10.95 2.87 15.92
N ARG A 17 -11.23 4.04 16.51
CA ARG A 17 -10.80 4.37 17.87
C ARG A 17 -11.41 3.35 18.82
N ILE A 18 -10.57 2.46 19.35
CA ILE A 18 -10.90 1.66 20.53
C ILE A 18 -10.37 2.47 21.72
N ASP A 19 -11.29 3.04 22.51
CA ASP A 19 -10.97 3.64 23.80
C ASP A 19 -10.54 2.54 24.78
N THR A 20 -9.24 2.30 24.85
CA THR A 20 -8.62 1.65 26.00
C THR A 20 -7.66 2.66 26.61
N GLY A 21 -8.00 3.17 27.79
CA GLY A 21 -7.20 4.13 28.55
C GLY A 21 -5.86 3.52 28.96
N TYR A 22 -4.87 3.64 28.08
CA TYR A 22 -3.45 3.49 28.36
C TYR A 22 -2.67 4.00 27.14
N THR A 23 -1.92 5.10 27.29
CA THR A 23 -1.06 5.66 26.24
C THR A 23 0.36 5.12 26.38
N PRO A 24 0.89 4.29 25.46
CA PRO A 24 2.31 4.03 25.38
C PRO A 24 2.98 5.24 24.69
N ARG A 25 3.98 5.84 25.34
CA ARG A 25 4.77 6.93 24.77
C ARG A 25 5.62 6.41 23.61
N THR A 26 5.21 6.71 22.38
CA THR A 26 5.98 6.60 21.12
C THR A 26 7.09 7.66 21.00
N LYS A 27 7.76 8.02 22.09
CA LYS A 27 8.72 9.15 22.10
C LYS A 27 10.11 8.84 21.55
N ASP A 28 10.43 7.57 21.26
CA ASP A 28 11.77 7.21 20.76
C ASP A 28 11.85 7.03 19.23
N PHE A 29 10.72 7.14 18.51
CA PHE A 29 10.71 7.06 17.04
C PHE A 29 10.88 8.41 16.32
N PHE A 30 10.83 9.53 17.05
CA PHE A 30 10.92 10.88 16.47
C PHE A 30 11.57 11.86 17.45
N SER A 31 12.89 11.84 17.62
CA SER A 31 13.60 12.99 18.21
C SER A 31 14.93 13.24 17.50
N SER A 32 14.94 14.23 16.61
CA SER A 32 16.14 14.97 16.25
C SER A 32 16.05 16.34 16.93
N HIS A 33 16.82 16.54 18.00
CA HIS A 33 16.95 17.84 18.63
C HIS A 33 17.60 18.82 17.64
N THR A 34 16.90 19.91 17.32
CA THR A 34 17.45 21.08 16.64
C THR A 34 17.87 22.07 17.71
N THR A 35 19.17 22.26 17.90
CA THR A 35 19.71 23.28 18.81
C THR A 35 19.99 24.54 18.01
N THR A 36 19.22 25.59 18.28
CA THR A 36 19.39 26.96 17.78
C THR A 36 20.54 27.64 18.53
N ILE A 37 21.55 28.16 17.83
CA ILE A 37 22.57 29.05 18.40
C ILE A 37 22.72 30.27 17.47
N SER A 38 22.48 31.46 18.03
CA SER A 38 22.71 32.77 17.40
C SER A 38 24.16 33.23 17.60
N PRO A 39 24.70 34.12 16.73
CA PRO A 39 26.14 34.35 16.61
C PRO A 39 26.63 35.59 17.38
N ASN A 40 27.92 35.61 17.75
CA ASN A 40 28.66 36.87 17.93
C ASN A 40 30.16 36.75 17.58
N SER A 41 30.64 37.82 16.93
CA SER A 41 32.00 38.33 16.70
C SER A 41 33.03 37.56 15.85
N SER A 42 33.27 38.18 14.68
CA SER A 42 34.43 38.27 13.76
C SER A 42 35.84 37.86 14.22
N THR A 43 36.58 37.13 13.37
CA THR A 43 37.86 37.60 12.74
C THR A 43 38.33 36.67 11.61
N SER A 44 39.08 37.26 10.68
CA SER A 44 39.37 36.85 9.30
C SER A 44 40.54 35.86 9.14
N THR A 45 40.24 34.56 9.27
CA THR A 45 41.14 33.44 8.83
C THR A 45 40.34 32.29 8.19
N SER A 46 39.07 32.53 7.84
CA SER A 46 38.06 31.50 8.06
C SER A 46 37.68 30.64 6.85
N GLN A 47 38.10 30.89 5.61
CA GLN A 47 37.55 30.13 4.46
C GLN A 47 38.10 28.70 4.32
N SER A 48 39.41 28.50 4.51
CA SER A 48 40.02 27.16 4.46
C SER A 48 39.58 26.30 5.64
N ASN A 49 39.65 26.86 6.86
CA ASN A 49 39.15 26.19 8.06
C ASN A 49 37.64 25.95 8.01
N LYS A 50 36.80 26.87 7.50
CA LYS A 50 35.37 26.63 7.32
C LYS A 50 35.07 25.52 6.29
N ARG A 51 35.86 25.39 5.21
CA ARG A 51 35.69 24.28 4.25
C ARG A 51 36.05 22.95 4.90
N ILE A 52 37.22 22.86 5.55
CA ILE A 52 37.67 21.63 6.23
C ILE A 52 36.69 21.25 7.36
N GLN A 53 36.23 22.22 8.15
CA GLN A 53 35.21 22.03 9.18
C GLN A 53 33.90 21.54 8.57
N LYS A 54 33.40 22.17 7.50
CA LYS A 54 32.17 21.77 6.81
C LYS A 54 32.25 20.40 6.15
N PHE A 55 33.43 19.99 5.66
CA PHE A 55 33.68 18.64 5.14
C PHE A 55 33.74 17.60 6.28
N SER A 56 34.38 17.93 7.41
CA SER A 56 34.38 17.11 8.62
C SER A 56 32.97 16.97 9.22
N ASP A 57 32.19 18.05 9.25
CA ASP A 57 30.78 18.03 9.71
C ASP A 57 29.91 17.13 8.83
N LYS A 58 30.11 17.17 7.51
CA LYS A 58 29.41 16.26 6.57
C LYS A 58 29.86 14.82 6.71
N ALA A 59 31.15 14.56 6.92
CA ALA A 59 31.68 13.22 7.16
C ALA A 59 31.11 12.63 8.45
N SER A 60 31.10 13.39 9.55
CA SER A 60 30.51 12.98 10.81
C SER A 60 28.99 12.74 10.70
N ALA A 61 28.28 13.62 9.99
CA ALA A 61 26.85 13.43 9.71
C ALA A 61 26.59 12.15 8.90
N ARG A 62 27.40 11.88 7.87
CA ARG A 62 27.32 10.63 7.09
C ARG A 62 27.57 9.41 7.96
N THR A 63 28.60 9.42 8.81
CA THR A 63 28.89 8.33 9.77
C THR A 63 27.70 8.05 10.69
N ARG A 64 26.99 9.09 11.17
CA ARG A 64 25.77 8.91 11.98
C ARG A 64 24.64 8.23 11.20
N VAL A 65 24.43 8.62 9.94
CA VAL A 65 23.41 7.99 9.09
C VAL A 65 23.77 6.53 8.79
N LEU A 66 25.04 6.24 8.51
CA LEU A 66 25.52 4.86 8.32
C LEU A 66 25.29 4.01 9.58
N GLN A 67 25.62 4.55 10.76
CA GLN A 67 25.37 3.86 12.03
C GLN A 67 23.87 3.64 12.26
N GLU A 68 23.03 4.64 11.99
CA GLU A 68 21.57 4.50 12.06
C GLU A 68 21.04 3.43 11.09
N PHE A 69 21.64 3.33 9.90
CA PHE A 69 21.27 2.32 8.90
C PHE A 69 21.44 0.90 9.45
N ILE A 70 22.62 0.58 9.97
CA ILE A 70 22.94 -0.76 10.47
C ILE A 70 22.24 -1.01 11.81
N THR A 71 22.29 -0.06 12.76
CA THR A 71 21.65 -0.24 14.06
C THR A 71 20.15 -0.44 13.90
N SER A 72 19.50 0.34 13.03
CA SER A 72 18.07 0.14 12.78
C SER A 72 17.76 -1.15 12.01
N GLU A 73 18.68 -1.67 11.19
CA GLU A 73 18.54 -3.00 10.57
C GLU A 73 18.66 -4.12 11.61
N MET A 74 19.65 -4.05 12.50
CA MET A 74 19.80 -5.01 13.59
C MET A 74 18.56 -5.04 14.48
N THR A 75 18.07 -3.87 14.88
CA THR A 75 16.83 -3.78 15.67
C THR A 75 15.63 -4.35 14.91
N TYR A 76 15.51 -4.06 13.61
CA TYR A 76 14.43 -4.61 12.77
C TYR A 76 14.48 -6.14 12.69
N VAL A 77 15.65 -6.72 12.42
CA VAL A 77 15.84 -8.18 12.36
C VAL A 77 15.55 -8.82 13.72
N ASN A 78 16.03 -8.23 14.82
CA ASN A 78 15.75 -8.74 16.16
C ASN A 78 14.25 -8.75 16.46
N LEU A 79 13.52 -7.67 16.11
CA LEU A 79 12.08 -7.60 16.29
C LEU A 79 11.33 -8.63 15.41
N LEU A 80 11.78 -8.88 14.18
CA LEU A 80 11.20 -9.94 13.34
C LEU A 80 11.46 -11.34 13.89
N GLN A 81 12.66 -11.60 14.43
CA GLN A 81 12.98 -12.87 15.08
C GLN A 81 12.15 -13.05 16.35
N GLU A 82 11.97 -11.98 17.13
CA GLU A 82 11.07 -12.01 18.28
C GLU A 82 9.63 -12.31 17.85
N PHE A 83 9.16 -11.70 16.76
CA PHE A 83 7.84 -11.96 16.22
C PHE A 83 7.66 -13.42 15.78
N ASP A 84 8.65 -13.98 15.09
CA ASP A 84 8.67 -15.40 14.70
C ASP A 84 8.66 -16.32 15.93
N HIS A 85 9.52 -16.07 16.92
CA HIS A 85 9.60 -16.90 18.12
C HIS A 85 8.38 -16.79 19.05
N VAL A 86 7.82 -15.60 19.23
CA VAL A 86 6.74 -15.37 20.20
C VAL A 86 5.37 -15.67 19.61
N TYR A 87 5.13 -15.29 18.36
CA TYR A 87 3.80 -15.42 17.74
C TYR A 87 3.72 -16.58 16.77
N ILE A 88 4.67 -16.69 15.83
CA ILE A 88 4.58 -17.72 14.77
C ILE A 88 4.80 -19.09 15.37
N HIS A 89 5.87 -19.31 16.14
CA HIS A 89 6.15 -20.59 16.78
C HIS A 89 4.99 -21.03 17.69
N THR A 90 4.51 -20.13 18.55
CA THR A 90 3.36 -20.42 19.43
C THR A 90 2.07 -20.71 18.66
N ALA A 91 1.91 -20.20 17.44
CA ALA A 91 0.76 -20.54 16.59
C ALA A 91 0.78 -21.99 16.09
N TYR A 92 1.97 -22.60 15.96
CA TYR A 92 2.16 -24.00 15.57
C TYR A 92 2.20 -24.96 16.76
N GLU A 93 2.17 -24.47 18.00
CA GLU A 93 2.14 -25.33 19.18
C GLU A 93 0.79 -26.07 19.29
N PRO A 94 0.79 -27.32 19.81
CA PRO A 94 -0.42 -28.11 19.96
C PRO A 94 -1.34 -27.51 21.03
N LEU A 95 -2.66 -27.64 20.83
CA LEU A 95 -3.64 -27.27 21.85
C LEU A 95 -3.52 -28.24 23.04
N THR A 96 -3.15 -27.71 24.21
CA THR A 96 -3.19 -28.51 25.44
C THR A 96 -4.64 -28.58 25.94
N SER A 97 -5.16 -29.81 26.01
CA SER A 97 -6.50 -30.16 26.48
C SER A 97 -6.69 -29.91 27.98
N ASN A 98 -6.67 -28.65 28.42
CA ASN A 98 -7.18 -28.25 29.74
C ASN A 98 -8.59 -27.64 29.66
N PHE A 99 -9.24 -27.76 28.50
CA PHE A 99 -10.61 -27.28 28.26
C PHE A 99 -11.63 -28.38 28.60
N GLY A 100 -11.67 -28.78 29.88
CA GLY A 100 -12.75 -29.56 30.48
C GLY A 100 -12.85 -31.04 30.09
N SER A 101 -12.80 -31.89 31.12
CA SER A 101 -13.23 -33.31 31.20
C SER A 101 -12.14 -34.38 31.08
N LYS A 102 -12.16 -35.28 32.07
CA LYS A 102 -11.34 -36.49 32.18
C LYS A 102 -11.59 -37.43 30.99
N ALA A 103 -10.59 -37.62 30.11
CA ALA A 103 -10.41 -38.84 29.30
C ALA A 103 -8.99 -38.89 28.71
N SER A 104 -8.32 -40.02 28.88
CA SER A 104 -7.07 -40.45 28.21
C SER A 104 -7.36 -40.89 26.75
N PRO A 105 -6.36 -41.35 25.97
CA PRO A 105 -5.09 -40.74 25.57
C PRO A 105 -5.10 -40.37 24.06
N GLU A 106 -4.19 -39.48 23.66
CA GLU A 106 -3.64 -39.38 22.30
C GLU A 106 -4.61 -39.20 21.11
N VAL A 107 -5.31 -38.06 21.07
CA VAL A 107 -5.74 -37.46 19.81
C VAL A 107 -5.05 -36.11 19.72
N THR A 108 -4.14 -35.95 18.76
CA THR A 108 -3.44 -34.68 18.52
C THR A 108 -4.50 -33.63 18.15
N LEU A 109 -4.94 -32.85 19.14
CA LEU A 109 -6.08 -31.95 19.04
C LEU A 109 -5.67 -30.65 18.30
N GLY A 110 -5.09 -30.79 17.10
CA GLY A 110 -4.64 -29.67 16.27
C GLY A 110 -3.63 -28.72 16.93
N THR A 111 -3.37 -27.63 16.22
CA THR A 111 -2.53 -26.49 16.67
C THR A 111 -3.39 -25.36 17.21
N ILE A 112 -2.83 -24.49 18.05
CA ILE A 112 -3.55 -23.37 18.69
C ILE A 112 -4.30 -22.49 17.67
N LEU A 113 -3.67 -22.19 16.52
CA LEU A 113 -4.33 -21.57 15.37
C LEU A 113 -4.56 -22.59 14.26
N THR A 114 -5.63 -22.46 13.48
CA THR A 114 -5.86 -23.31 12.30
C THR A 114 -4.86 -22.99 11.18
N ALA A 115 -4.68 -23.90 10.22
CA ALA A 115 -3.77 -23.67 9.09
C ALA A 115 -4.16 -22.41 8.29
N GLU A 116 -5.46 -22.16 8.10
CA GLU A 116 -5.96 -20.99 7.38
C GLU A 116 -5.75 -19.69 8.17
N GLU A 117 -5.92 -19.73 9.49
CA GLU A 117 -5.60 -18.59 10.37
C GLU A 117 -4.11 -18.25 10.28
N ARG A 118 -3.21 -19.24 10.39
CA ARG A 118 -1.76 -19.02 10.29
C ARG A 118 -1.37 -18.44 8.93
N LYS A 119 -1.93 -18.98 7.85
CA LYS A 119 -1.71 -18.49 6.49
C LYS A 119 -2.19 -17.05 6.33
N THR A 120 -3.35 -16.73 6.87
CA THR A 120 -3.90 -15.35 6.83
C THR A 120 -3.04 -14.37 7.62
N MET A 121 -2.50 -14.80 8.77
CA MET A 121 -1.75 -13.92 9.68
C MET A 121 -0.28 -13.72 9.30
N PHE A 122 0.40 -14.76 8.80
CA PHE A 122 1.88 -14.79 8.76
C PHE A 122 2.48 -15.07 7.37
N ARG A 123 1.67 -15.15 6.31
CA ARG A 123 2.16 -15.44 4.96
C ARG A 123 3.16 -14.39 4.45
N GLY A 124 4.32 -14.85 3.98
CA GLY A 124 5.38 -14.00 3.42
C GLY A 124 6.36 -13.44 4.45
N LEU A 125 6.08 -13.60 5.75
CA LEU A 125 6.87 -13.03 6.82
C LEU A 125 8.19 -13.78 7.05
N GLN A 126 8.17 -15.10 6.93
CA GLN A 126 9.36 -15.94 7.10
C GLN A 126 10.37 -15.68 5.98
N GLU A 127 9.89 -15.44 4.76
CA GLU A 127 10.70 -15.06 3.61
C GLU A 127 11.35 -13.68 3.80
N ILE A 128 10.61 -12.71 4.34
CA ILE A 128 11.14 -11.39 4.72
C ILE A 128 12.21 -11.54 5.81
N LEU A 129 11.92 -12.30 6.86
CA LEU A 129 12.88 -12.53 7.95
C LEU A 129 14.15 -13.19 7.42
N LYS A 130 14.04 -14.21 6.56
CA LYS A 130 15.18 -14.89 5.95
C LYS A 130 16.01 -13.93 5.09
N LEU A 131 15.36 -13.13 4.26
CA LEU A 131 16.02 -12.11 3.44
C LEU A 131 16.88 -11.17 4.30
N HIS A 132 16.28 -10.61 5.35
CA HIS A 132 16.96 -9.61 6.16
C HIS A 132 18.03 -10.21 7.08
N SER A 133 17.73 -11.32 7.76
CA SER A 133 18.65 -11.95 8.71
C SER A 133 19.82 -12.67 8.04
N GLN A 134 19.60 -13.37 6.93
CA GLN A 134 20.63 -14.22 6.30
C GLN A 134 21.38 -13.53 5.16
N HIS A 135 20.79 -12.51 4.53
CA HIS A 135 21.39 -11.89 3.35
C HIS A 135 21.71 -10.40 3.54
N ILE A 136 20.72 -9.57 3.89
CA ILE A 136 20.91 -8.11 3.91
C ILE A 136 21.79 -7.67 5.09
N LEU A 137 21.43 -8.04 6.33
CA LEU A 137 22.15 -7.59 7.52
C LEU A 137 23.64 -8.00 7.49
N PRO A 138 24.02 -9.25 7.16
CA PRO A 138 25.44 -9.62 7.06
C PRO A 138 26.21 -8.78 6.04
N GLN A 139 25.62 -8.50 4.88
CA GLN A 139 26.28 -7.68 3.85
C GLN A 139 26.40 -6.21 4.25
N LEU A 140 25.40 -5.66 4.94
CA LEU A 140 25.46 -4.29 5.48
C LEU A 140 26.54 -4.14 6.55
N ILE A 141 26.71 -5.16 7.41
CA ILE A 141 27.80 -5.18 8.40
C ILE A 141 29.15 -5.20 7.68
N VAL A 142 29.33 -6.06 6.67
CA VAL A 142 30.58 -6.11 5.89
C VAL A 142 30.86 -4.79 5.16
N ALA A 143 29.84 -4.19 4.54
CA ALA A 143 29.94 -2.92 3.81
C ALA A 143 30.42 -1.74 4.67
N THR A 144 30.23 -1.82 5.99
CA THR A 144 30.55 -0.74 6.94
C THR A 144 31.80 -1.00 7.79
N LYS A 145 32.46 -2.15 7.62
CA LYS A 145 33.73 -2.46 8.29
C LYS A 145 34.83 -1.44 7.96
N SER A 146 34.81 -0.86 6.76
CA SER A 146 35.77 0.18 6.36
C SER A 146 35.69 1.46 7.21
N VAL A 147 34.54 1.75 7.84
CA VAL A 147 34.39 2.87 8.79
C VAL A 147 35.13 2.61 10.10
N GLN A 148 35.30 1.33 10.47
CA GLN A 148 35.90 0.91 11.75
C GLN A 148 37.43 0.72 11.66
N GLN A 149 38.00 0.70 10.45
CA GLN A 149 39.43 0.54 10.23
C GLN A 149 40.19 1.88 10.40
N SER A 150 41.38 1.82 10.99
CA SER A 150 42.17 2.97 11.43
C SER A 150 43.03 3.65 10.35
N ASP A 151 43.08 3.09 9.14
CA ASP A 151 43.89 3.65 8.04
C ASP A 151 43.05 4.57 7.15
N GLY A 152 43.41 5.86 7.07
CA GLY A 152 42.86 6.84 6.13
C GLY A 152 42.05 8.00 6.72
N LEU A 153 41.76 9.00 5.89
CA LEU A 153 40.95 10.16 6.27
C LEU A 153 39.50 9.74 6.55
N GLU A 154 38.88 10.29 7.60
CA GLU A 154 37.49 9.97 8.00
C GLU A 154 36.46 10.24 6.88
N GLY A 155 36.72 11.26 6.05
CA GLY A 155 35.89 11.59 4.90
C GLY A 155 35.86 10.51 3.82
N ASP A 156 37.00 9.89 3.52
CA ASP A 156 37.09 8.90 2.44
C ASP A 156 36.47 7.57 2.88
N ARG A 157 36.79 7.11 4.10
CA ARG A 157 36.21 5.89 4.70
C ARG A 157 34.69 5.91 4.76
N SER A 158 34.12 7.04 5.22
CA SER A 158 32.67 7.20 5.32
C SER A 158 32.00 7.34 3.95
N THR A 159 32.71 7.83 2.92
CA THR A 159 32.19 7.89 1.54
C THR A 159 32.17 6.49 0.93
N GLU A 160 33.25 5.74 1.09
CA GLU A 160 33.36 4.35 0.61
C GLU A 160 32.29 3.45 1.26
N ALA A 161 32.11 3.55 2.58
CA ALA A 161 31.08 2.80 3.28
C ALA A 161 29.66 3.15 2.81
N ALA A 162 29.39 4.42 2.51
CA ALA A 162 28.11 4.84 1.94
C ALA A 162 27.88 4.23 0.54
N MET A 163 28.91 4.23 -0.31
CA MET A 163 28.85 3.58 -1.63
C MET A 163 28.59 2.08 -1.49
N ASN A 164 29.26 1.40 -0.57
CA ASN A 164 29.09 -0.04 -0.34
C ASN A 164 27.66 -0.38 0.15
N ILE A 165 27.09 0.39 1.09
CA ILE A 165 25.68 0.20 1.50
C ILE A 165 24.74 0.39 0.30
N CYS A 166 24.95 1.44 -0.48
CA CYS A 166 24.08 1.73 -1.63
C CYS A 166 24.17 0.61 -2.67
N LYS A 167 25.36 0.04 -2.89
CA LYS A 167 25.55 -1.13 -3.75
C LYS A 167 24.76 -2.35 -3.24
N VAL A 168 24.82 -2.66 -1.95
CA VAL A 168 24.01 -3.73 -1.34
C VAL A 168 22.52 -3.51 -1.58
N ILE A 169 22.02 -2.28 -1.40
CA ILE A 169 20.60 -1.97 -1.68
C ILE A 169 20.26 -2.13 -3.17
N CYS A 170 21.17 -1.77 -4.07
CA CYS A 170 20.97 -2.00 -5.50
C CYS A 170 20.88 -3.50 -5.83
N GLU A 171 21.77 -4.32 -5.27
CA GLU A 171 21.77 -5.77 -5.44
C GLU A 171 20.47 -6.43 -4.95
N PHE A 172 19.92 -5.96 -3.82
CA PHE A 172 18.69 -6.51 -3.24
C PHE A 172 17.39 -5.88 -3.74
N SER A 173 17.46 -4.85 -4.58
CA SER A 173 16.28 -4.08 -5.04
C SER A 173 15.16 -4.95 -5.63
N GLU A 174 15.51 -5.94 -6.45
CA GLU A 174 14.55 -6.86 -7.06
C GLU A 174 13.87 -7.75 -6.02
N TRP A 175 14.60 -8.17 -4.99
CA TRP A 175 14.06 -8.98 -3.90
C TRP A 175 13.04 -8.21 -3.09
N PHE A 176 13.21 -6.90 -2.88
CA PHE A 176 12.23 -6.09 -2.15
C PHE A 176 10.82 -6.09 -2.76
N LYS A 177 10.65 -6.53 -4.02
CA LYS A 177 9.31 -6.74 -4.61
C LYS A 177 8.49 -7.79 -3.84
N LEU A 178 9.10 -8.68 -3.06
CA LEU A 178 8.38 -9.63 -2.19
C LEU A 178 7.48 -8.95 -1.14
N TYR A 179 7.77 -7.69 -0.79
CA TYR A 179 6.91 -6.89 0.09
C TYR A 179 5.53 -6.62 -0.51
N SER A 180 5.36 -6.75 -1.83
CA SER A 180 4.07 -6.61 -2.49
C SER A 180 3.08 -7.70 -2.08
N SER A 181 3.57 -8.94 -1.89
CA SER A 181 2.72 -10.03 -1.37
C SER A 181 2.40 -9.81 0.10
N TYR A 182 3.38 -9.35 0.89
CA TYR A 182 3.20 -9.15 2.32
C TYR A 182 2.24 -8.01 2.67
N SER A 183 2.21 -6.92 1.88
CA SER A 183 1.29 -5.80 2.14
C SER A 183 -0.17 -6.25 2.24
N SER A 184 -0.59 -7.17 1.35
CA SER A 184 -1.92 -7.78 1.41
C SER A 184 -2.12 -8.66 2.64
N THR A 185 -1.11 -9.41 3.07
CA THR A 185 -1.14 -10.21 4.30
C THR A 185 -1.33 -9.30 5.51
N CYS A 186 -0.62 -8.18 5.57
CA CYS A 186 -0.72 -7.24 6.68
C CYS A 186 -2.16 -6.76 6.87
N ASP A 187 -2.85 -6.30 5.81
CA ASP A 187 -4.23 -5.82 5.92
C ASP A 187 -5.21 -6.92 6.36
N ASN A 188 -5.05 -8.12 5.79
CA ASN A 188 -5.87 -9.28 6.14
C ASN A 188 -5.63 -9.69 7.60
N ALA A 189 -4.38 -9.70 8.04
CA ALA A 189 -3.98 -10.01 9.41
C ALA A 189 -4.51 -8.96 10.40
N THR A 190 -4.42 -7.66 10.07
CA THR A 190 -5.01 -6.59 10.88
C THR A 190 -6.52 -6.75 11.00
N THR A 191 -7.22 -6.99 9.88
CA THR A 191 -8.68 -7.22 9.89
C THR A 191 -9.05 -8.43 10.74
N LYS A 192 -8.31 -9.53 10.59
CA LYS A 192 -8.53 -10.77 11.34
C LYS A 192 -8.24 -10.59 12.83
N LEU A 193 -7.19 -9.85 13.18
CA LEU A 193 -6.88 -9.49 14.56
C LEU A 193 -7.99 -8.64 15.19
N THR A 194 -8.53 -7.66 14.46
CA THR A 194 -9.68 -6.88 14.94
C THR A 194 -10.91 -7.77 15.16
N GLN A 195 -11.16 -8.75 14.30
CA GLN A 195 -12.22 -9.74 14.50
C GLN A 195 -11.97 -10.59 15.74
N TRP A 196 -10.73 -11.02 15.98
CA TRP A 196 -10.34 -11.79 17.16
C TRP A 196 -10.50 -11.02 18.47
N ILE A 197 -10.19 -9.72 18.46
CA ILE A 197 -10.32 -8.83 19.63
C ILE A 197 -11.80 -8.53 19.92
N SER A 198 -12.56 -8.11 18.90
CA SER A 198 -13.99 -7.79 19.07
C SER A 198 -14.83 -9.04 19.35
N GLY A 199 -14.43 -10.20 18.82
CA GLY A 199 -15.22 -11.42 18.82
C GLY A 199 -16.40 -11.38 17.83
N ALA A 200 -16.45 -10.40 16.93
CA ALA A 200 -17.49 -10.31 15.92
C ALA A 200 -17.27 -11.38 14.83
N GLY A 201 -18.29 -12.18 14.55
CA GLY A 201 -18.26 -13.18 13.48
C GLY A 201 -17.43 -14.44 13.78
N ILE A 202 -17.08 -14.70 15.04
CA ILE A 202 -16.40 -15.94 15.47
C ILE A 202 -17.20 -16.67 16.55
N THR A 203 -17.05 -17.99 16.62
CA THR A 203 -17.74 -18.80 17.64
C THR A 203 -17.19 -18.49 19.04
N LYS A 204 -17.97 -18.77 20.09
CA LYS A 204 -17.51 -18.61 21.48
C LYS A 204 -16.24 -19.43 21.77
N GLN A 205 -16.16 -20.64 21.18
CA GLN A 205 -15.02 -21.53 21.32
C GLN A 205 -13.77 -20.96 20.63
N ASP A 206 -13.91 -20.45 19.40
CA ASP A 206 -12.79 -19.81 18.68
C ASP A 206 -12.32 -18.55 19.38
N LYS A 207 -13.24 -17.75 19.91
CA LYS A 207 -12.90 -16.57 20.71
C LYS A 207 -12.05 -16.97 21.92
N ALA A 208 -12.47 -17.98 22.69
CA ALA A 208 -11.71 -18.45 23.84
C ALA A 208 -10.31 -18.97 23.45
N ARG A 209 -10.24 -19.77 22.37
CA ARG A 209 -8.98 -20.32 21.82
C ARG A 209 -8.00 -19.23 21.42
N VAL A 210 -8.45 -18.24 20.65
CA VAL A 210 -7.61 -17.15 20.17
C VAL A 210 -7.21 -16.18 21.30
N GLN A 211 -8.10 -15.92 22.26
CA GLN A 211 -7.74 -15.09 23.41
C GLN A 211 -6.69 -15.77 24.30
N ALA A 212 -6.80 -17.10 24.49
CA ALA A 212 -5.77 -17.87 25.18
C ALA A 212 -4.42 -17.85 24.44
N TYR A 213 -4.44 -17.96 23.11
CA TYR A 213 -3.26 -17.80 22.26
C TYR A 213 -2.59 -16.43 22.46
N LEU A 214 -3.35 -15.34 22.34
CA LEU A 214 -2.83 -13.98 22.49
C LEU A 214 -2.30 -13.74 23.91
N ALA A 215 -2.97 -14.26 24.94
CA ALA A 215 -2.51 -14.18 26.32
C ALA A 215 -1.19 -14.95 26.52
N LYS A 216 -1.06 -16.14 25.92
CA LYS A 216 0.18 -16.93 25.96
C LYS A 216 1.34 -16.20 25.27
N CYS A 217 1.09 -15.57 24.12
CA CYS A 217 2.10 -14.77 23.42
C CYS A 217 2.58 -13.59 24.29
N LYS A 218 1.64 -12.84 24.91
CA LYS A 218 1.96 -11.72 25.80
C LYS A 218 2.69 -12.15 27.08
N ALA A 219 2.45 -13.36 27.56
CA ALA A 219 3.13 -13.91 28.74
C ALA A 219 4.55 -14.42 28.43
N ASN A 220 4.94 -14.49 27.16
CA ASN A 220 6.28 -14.94 26.78
C ASN A 220 7.33 -13.95 27.27
N ARG A 221 8.37 -14.44 27.95
CA ARG A 221 9.45 -13.60 28.50
C ARG A 221 10.23 -12.80 27.45
N ARG A 222 10.18 -13.24 26.19
CA ARG A 222 10.81 -12.55 25.06
C ARG A 222 9.90 -11.48 24.45
N HIS A 223 8.64 -11.35 24.88
CA HIS A 223 7.70 -10.36 24.37
C HIS A 223 8.12 -8.94 24.78
N SER A 224 8.39 -8.09 23.80
CA SER A 224 8.66 -6.68 23.99
C SER A 224 7.37 -5.90 24.28
N GLN A 225 7.46 -4.58 24.47
CA GLN A 225 6.26 -3.74 24.64
C GLN A 225 5.41 -3.62 23.37
N LEU A 226 5.86 -4.17 22.24
CA LEU A 226 5.14 -4.10 20.97
C LEU A 226 4.03 -5.16 20.90
N ASP A 227 2.81 -4.73 20.58
CA ASP A 227 1.70 -5.65 20.37
C ASP A 227 1.76 -6.32 18.98
N MET A 228 0.91 -7.30 18.73
CA MET A 228 0.91 -8.03 17.45
C MET A 228 0.65 -7.10 16.26
N THR A 229 -0.17 -6.06 16.45
CA THR A 229 -0.42 -5.04 15.43
C THR A 229 0.86 -4.33 15.06
N GLY A 230 1.64 -3.88 16.05
CA GLY A 230 2.93 -3.24 15.83
C GLY A 230 3.91 -4.14 15.08
N TYR A 231 3.98 -5.43 15.42
CA TYR A 231 4.85 -6.40 14.74
C TYR A 231 4.49 -6.59 13.25
N LEU A 232 3.21 -6.71 12.93
CA LEU A 232 2.72 -6.86 11.54
C LEU A 232 3.07 -5.64 10.66
N LEU A 233 3.22 -4.46 11.26
CA LEU A 233 3.53 -3.23 10.53
C LEU A 233 5.04 -3.06 10.22
N LEU A 234 5.92 -3.77 10.93
CA LEU A 234 7.37 -3.56 10.79
C LEU A 234 7.86 -3.70 9.34
N PRO A 235 7.49 -4.74 8.57
CA PRO A 235 7.97 -4.87 7.20
C PRO A 235 7.43 -3.77 6.27
N VAL A 236 6.16 -3.39 6.40
CA VAL A 236 5.57 -2.34 5.56
C VAL A 236 6.31 -1.01 5.73
N GLN A 237 6.82 -0.74 6.93
CA GLN A 237 7.58 0.46 7.24
C GLN A 237 9.04 0.40 6.76
N ARG A 238 9.66 -0.78 6.65
CA ARG A 238 11.11 -0.90 6.46
C ARG A 238 11.61 -0.27 5.16
N LEU A 239 10.94 -0.52 4.03
CA LEU A 239 11.34 0.04 2.74
C LEU A 239 11.28 1.57 2.72
N THR A 240 10.29 2.15 3.42
CA THR A 240 10.20 3.62 3.55
C THR A 240 11.34 4.19 4.37
N ARG A 241 11.79 3.46 5.40
CA ARG A 241 12.94 3.85 6.21
C ARG A 241 14.25 3.77 5.42
N TYR A 242 14.43 2.78 4.56
CA TYR A 242 15.58 2.75 3.64
C TYR A 242 15.63 3.97 2.74
N LYS A 243 14.50 4.33 2.13
CA LYS A 243 14.43 5.55 1.30
C LYS A 243 14.85 6.79 2.08
N MET A 244 14.33 6.99 3.30
CA MET A 244 14.69 8.15 4.13
C MET A 244 16.18 8.21 4.46
N LEU A 245 16.78 7.07 4.83
CA LEU A 245 18.20 7.02 5.18
C LEU A 245 19.09 7.25 3.94
N LEU A 246 18.68 6.74 2.78
CA LEU A 246 19.37 6.99 1.52
C LEU A 246 19.27 8.47 1.09
N GLU A 247 18.12 9.13 1.30
CA GLU A 247 17.95 10.57 1.02
C GLU A 247 18.89 11.40 1.91
N GLN A 248 19.08 10.98 3.17
CA GLN A 248 20.06 11.60 4.05
C GLN A 248 21.50 11.33 3.60
N LEU A 249 21.82 10.11 3.16
CA LEU A 249 23.14 9.78 2.62
C LEU A 249 23.46 10.61 1.37
N GLU A 250 22.52 10.79 0.44
CA GLU A 250 22.68 11.64 -0.75
C GLU A 250 23.05 13.08 -0.37
N LYS A 251 22.40 13.65 0.65
CA LYS A 251 22.70 15.00 1.13
C LYS A 251 24.13 15.16 1.69
N PHE A 252 24.65 14.12 2.34
CA PHE A 252 25.94 14.16 3.04
C PHE A 252 27.09 13.54 2.24
N THR A 253 26.82 12.85 1.13
CA THR A 253 27.84 12.23 0.28
C THR A 253 28.20 13.17 -0.88
N PRO A 254 29.50 13.39 -1.16
CA PRO A 254 29.91 14.13 -2.35
C PRO A 254 29.40 13.42 -3.62
N PRO A 255 29.09 14.15 -4.69
CA PRO A 255 28.74 13.55 -5.97
C PRO A 255 29.84 12.60 -6.45
N ALA A 256 29.45 11.52 -7.12
CA ALA A 256 30.39 10.59 -7.70
C ALA A 256 31.35 11.32 -8.67
N PRO A 257 32.68 11.05 -8.62
CA PRO A 257 33.62 11.59 -9.59
C PRO A 257 33.20 11.27 -11.03
N ALA A 258 33.50 12.18 -11.96
CA ALA A 258 33.16 11.99 -13.37
C ALA A 258 33.73 10.66 -13.89
N GLY A 259 32.89 9.84 -14.53
CA GLY A 259 33.26 8.52 -15.05
C GLY A 259 33.13 7.37 -14.04
N THR A 260 32.74 7.65 -12.79
CA THR A 260 32.40 6.60 -11.81
C THR A 260 30.90 6.44 -11.66
N HIS A 261 30.45 5.25 -11.27
CA HIS A 261 29.04 4.93 -11.13
C HIS A 261 28.46 5.51 -9.84
N ASP A 262 27.32 6.20 -9.94
CA ASP A 262 26.65 6.81 -8.79
C ASP A 262 25.67 5.83 -8.13
N TYR A 263 26.20 5.00 -7.23
CA TYR A 263 25.39 4.05 -6.46
C TYR A 263 24.38 4.72 -5.54
N VAL A 264 24.65 5.96 -5.07
CA VAL A 264 23.77 6.64 -4.10
C VAL A 264 22.46 7.03 -4.79
N SER A 265 22.56 7.72 -5.92
CA SER A 265 21.37 8.08 -6.70
C SER A 265 20.69 6.85 -7.30
N GLU A 266 21.43 5.81 -7.70
CA GLU A 266 20.84 4.57 -8.19
C GLU A 266 20.03 3.83 -7.11
N ALA A 267 20.58 3.70 -5.89
CA ALA A 267 19.89 3.04 -4.78
C ALA A 267 18.58 3.77 -4.43
N LEU A 268 18.60 5.10 -4.46
CA LEU A 268 17.41 5.95 -4.27
C LEU A 268 16.35 5.76 -5.36
N ALA A 269 16.78 5.68 -6.62
CA ALA A 269 15.88 5.42 -7.73
C ALA A 269 15.24 4.03 -7.60
N ARG A 270 16.06 3.00 -7.34
CA ARG A 270 15.60 1.61 -7.19
C ARG A 270 14.62 1.43 -6.04
N ILE A 271 14.91 1.96 -4.83
CA ILE A 271 13.98 1.84 -3.70
C ILE A 271 12.67 2.60 -3.98
N SER A 272 12.74 3.74 -4.67
CA SER A 272 11.54 4.51 -5.07
C SER A 272 10.68 3.74 -6.06
N ILE A 273 11.29 3.07 -7.04
CA ILE A 273 10.59 2.19 -8.00
C ILE A 273 9.92 1.03 -7.28
N VAL A 274 10.63 0.37 -6.35
CA VAL A 274 10.05 -0.73 -5.55
C VAL A 274 8.86 -0.26 -4.73
N LEU A 275 8.95 0.90 -4.09
CA LEU A 275 7.87 1.48 -3.30
C LEU A 275 6.62 1.78 -4.14
N VAL A 276 6.80 2.32 -5.35
CA VAL A 276 5.70 2.52 -6.31
C VAL A 276 5.12 1.17 -6.73
N TYR A 277 5.96 0.18 -7.05
CA TYR A 277 5.53 -1.15 -7.44
C TYR A 277 4.69 -1.85 -6.36
N VAL A 278 5.13 -1.82 -5.09
CA VAL A 278 4.41 -2.42 -3.96
C VAL A 278 3.03 -1.77 -3.80
N ASN A 279 2.96 -0.44 -3.93
CA ASN A 279 1.72 0.31 -3.86
C ASN A 279 0.77 0.01 -5.02
N ASP A 280 1.29 -0.06 -6.25
CA ASP A 280 0.49 -0.37 -7.44
C ASP A 280 -0.01 -1.81 -7.41
N TYR A 281 0.82 -2.76 -6.96
CA TYR A 281 0.40 -4.15 -6.74
C TYR A 281 -0.76 -4.25 -5.75
N LYS A 282 -0.68 -3.50 -4.64
CA LYS A 282 -1.77 -3.41 -3.66
C LYS A 282 -3.05 -2.85 -4.28
N ARG A 283 -2.94 -1.75 -5.04
CA ARG A 283 -4.08 -1.17 -5.78
C ARG A 283 -4.69 -2.15 -6.78
N SER A 284 -3.88 -2.93 -7.49
CA SER A 284 -4.37 -3.95 -8.42
C SER A 284 -5.14 -5.08 -7.71
N LEU A 285 -4.66 -5.53 -6.55
CA LEU A 285 -5.38 -6.51 -5.74
C LEU A 285 -6.72 -5.98 -5.23
N ASP A 286 -6.76 -4.75 -4.74
CA ASP A 286 -7.99 -4.13 -4.25
C ASP A 286 -9.00 -3.94 -5.40
N SER A 287 -8.55 -3.44 -6.56
CA SER A 287 -9.34 -3.37 -7.79
C SER A 287 -9.91 -4.74 -8.18
N ARG A 288 -9.09 -5.80 -8.15
CA ARG A 288 -9.54 -7.15 -8.49
C ARG A 288 -10.57 -7.68 -7.49
N SER A 289 -10.37 -7.42 -6.20
CA SER A 289 -11.31 -7.77 -5.13
C SER A 289 -12.67 -7.09 -5.35
N ARG A 290 -12.67 -5.79 -5.69
CA ARG A 290 -13.88 -5.05 -6.05
C ARG A 290 -14.56 -5.62 -7.30
N LEU A 291 -13.81 -6.01 -8.33
CA LEU A 291 -14.40 -6.66 -9.51
C LEU A 291 -15.05 -8.00 -9.19
N CYS A 292 -14.43 -8.84 -8.36
CA CYS A 292 -15.04 -10.09 -7.90
C CYS A 292 -16.34 -9.81 -7.14
N HIS A 293 -16.32 -8.83 -6.22
CA HIS A 293 -17.52 -8.39 -5.51
C HIS A 293 -18.65 -8.02 -6.48
N TRP A 294 -18.37 -7.20 -7.49
CA TRP A 294 -19.39 -6.84 -8.49
C TRP A 294 -19.84 -8.00 -9.36
N ALA A 295 -18.94 -8.93 -9.73
CA ALA A 295 -19.31 -10.11 -10.50
C ALA A 295 -20.26 -11.04 -9.73
N ASP A 296 -20.11 -11.12 -8.40
CA ASP A 296 -21.01 -11.91 -7.54
C ASP A 296 -22.38 -11.22 -7.39
N HIS A 297 -22.38 -9.89 -7.32
CA HIS A 297 -23.57 -9.08 -7.01
C HIS A 297 -24.36 -8.64 -8.26
N ILE A 298 -23.78 -8.62 -9.45
CA ILE A 298 -24.49 -8.25 -10.69
C ILE A 298 -24.99 -9.53 -11.37
N SER A 299 -26.27 -9.55 -11.73
CA SER A 299 -26.87 -10.64 -12.50
C SER A 299 -26.26 -10.64 -13.90
N VAL A 300 -25.47 -11.66 -14.22
CA VAL A 300 -24.79 -11.75 -15.51
C VAL A 300 -25.79 -12.22 -16.57
N VAL A 301 -26.20 -11.32 -17.46
CA VAL A 301 -26.84 -11.63 -18.75
C VAL A 301 -26.13 -10.88 -19.88
N GLY A 302 -24.79 -10.86 -19.85
CA GLY A 302 -23.94 -10.24 -20.87
C GLY A 302 -22.92 -11.23 -21.47
N PRO A 303 -22.33 -10.94 -22.64
CA PRO A 303 -21.49 -11.88 -23.38
C PRO A 303 -20.10 -12.13 -22.77
N SER A 304 -19.71 -11.43 -21.70
CA SER A 304 -18.36 -11.55 -21.11
C SER A 304 -18.40 -11.37 -19.60
N SER A 305 -17.70 -12.24 -18.86
CA SER A 305 -17.54 -12.14 -17.40
C SER A 305 -16.85 -10.84 -17.02
N LEU A 306 -17.30 -10.19 -15.94
CA LEU A 306 -16.66 -8.99 -15.36
C LEU A 306 -15.22 -9.26 -14.91
N VAL A 307 -14.90 -10.47 -14.44
CA VAL A 307 -13.56 -10.83 -13.99
C VAL A 307 -12.77 -11.41 -15.16
N GLN A 308 -11.83 -10.64 -15.70
CA GLN A 308 -10.89 -11.06 -16.74
C GLN A 308 -9.47 -10.59 -16.38
N PRO A 309 -8.39 -11.32 -16.78
CA PRO A 309 -7.02 -10.97 -16.42
C PRO A 309 -6.58 -9.54 -16.81
N HIS A 310 -7.10 -9.01 -17.91
CA HIS A 310 -6.78 -7.68 -18.43
C HIS A 310 -7.75 -6.58 -17.95
N ARG A 311 -8.81 -6.93 -17.21
CA ARG A 311 -9.80 -5.96 -16.75
C ARG A 311 -9.42 -5.42 -15.38
N VAL A 312 -9.27 -4.10 -15.31
CA VAL A 312 -8.97 -3.37 -14.09
C VAL A 312 -10.11 -2.40 -13.80
N LEU A 313 -10.58 -2.37 -12.55
CA LEU A 313 -11.57 -1.40 -12.09
C LEU A 313 -10.91 -0.02 -11.98
N VAL A 314 -11.54 0.97 -12.60
CA VAL A 314 -11.05 2.34 -12.64
C VAL A 314 -11.87 3.20 -11.69
N ARG A 315 -13.19 3.08 -11.76
CA ARG A 315 -14.11 3.85 -10.92
C ARG A 315 -15.43 3.11 -10.74
N GLU A 316 -16.08 3.37 -9.62
CA GLU A 316 -17.43 2.89 -9.32
C GLU A 316 -18.20 3.96 -8.54
N GLY A 317 -19.53 3.91 -8.60
CA GLY A 317 -20.38 4.78 -7.79
C GLY A 317 -21.83 4.85 -8.28
N PRO A 318 -22.72 5.41 -7.46
CA PRO A 318 -24.10 5.64 -7.85
C PRO A 318 -24.18 6.72 -8.93
N VAL A 319 -25.05 6.51 -9.91
CA VAL A 319 -25.39 7.48 -10.97
C VAL A 319 -26.89 7.41 -11.25
N ASN A 320 -27.53 8.54 -11.51
CA ASN A 320 -28.88 8.54 -12.07
C ASN A 320 -28.79 8.46 -13.59
N PHE A 321 -29.22 7.35 -14.19
CA PHE A 321 -29.29 7.20 -15.62
C PHE A 321 -30.54 7.89 -16.14
N ILE A 322 -30.38 9.14 -16.58
CA ILE A 322 -31.50 10.00 -16.98
C ILE A 322 -32.11 9.51 -18.29
N ALA A 323 -31.28 9.32 -19.32
CA ALA A 323 -31.79 9.03 -20.65
C ALA A 323 -30.76 8.42 -21.60
N ARG A 324 -31.29 7.72 -22.61
CA ARG A 324 -30.57 7.12 -23.74
C ARG A 324 -31.32 7.45 -25.03
N GLY A 325 -30.66 8.10 -26.00
CA GLY A 325 -31.34 8.56 -27.23
C GLY A 325 -30.52 8.36 -28.50
N ALA A 326 -31.17 7.96 -29.60
CA ALA A 326 -30.52 7.77 -30.88
C ALA A 326 -30.16 9.12 -31.52
N LEU A 327 -28.97 9.21 -32.13
CA LEU A 327 -28.65 10.32 -33.02
C LEU A 327 -29.31 10.05 -34.38
N ILE A 328 -30.30 10.85 -34.77
CA ILE A 328 -30.85 10.77 -36.14
C ILE A 328 -29.72 11.15 -37.09
N LYS A 329 -29.20 10.21 -37.88
CA LYS A 329 -28.27 10.53 -38.97
C LYS A 329 -29.03 11.40 -39.97
N ALA A 330 -28.48 12.56 -40.30
CA ALA A 330 -29.07 13.42 -41.34
C ALA A 330 -29.22 12.60 -42.63
N PRO A 331 -30.39 12.62 -43.31
CA PRO A 331 -30.54 11.96 -44.59
C PRO A 331 -29.47 12.49 -45.55
N GLN A 332 -28.72 11.58 -46.17
CA GLN A 332 -27.66 11.93 -47.10
C GLN A 332 -28.26 12.77 -48.24
N GLY A 333 -27.97 14.08 -48.26
CA GLY A 333 -28.47 14.96 -49.32
C GLY A 333 -28.61 16.45 -48.99
N ILE A 334 -28.55 16.89 -47.72
CA ILE A 334 -28.77 18.31 -47.38
C ILE A 334 -27.55 18.92 -46.70
N ARG A 335 -26.82 19.75 -47.45
CA ARG A 335 -25.75 20.64 -46.96
C ARG A 335 -26.36 21.78 -46.16
N LYS A 336 -26.47 21.61 -44.83
CA LYS A 336 -26.22 22.60 -43.75
C LYS A 336 -26.81 22.08 -42.42
N PRO A 337 -26.04 22.06 -41.30
CA PRO A 337 -26.58 21.65 -40.01
C PRO A 337 -27.47 22.76 -39.45
N SER A 338 -28.79 22.52 -39.41
CA SER A 338 -29.71 23.31 -38.59
C SER A 338 -29.52 22.93 -37.12
N LYS A 339 -29.44 23.93 -36.23
CA LYS A 339 -29.17 23.79 -34.78
C LYS A 339 -30.28 23.11 -33.97
N HIS A 340 -31.29 22.51 -34.60
CA HIS A 340 -32.30 21.71 -33.92
C HIS A 340 -32.51 20.38 -34.65
N MET A 341 -31.59 19.45 -34.44
CA MET A 341 -31.86 18.03 -34.69
C MET A 341 -32.64 17.50 -33.49
N SER A 342 -33.93 17.23 -33.67
CA SER A 342 -34.75 16.59 -32.64
C SER A 342 -34.21 15.19 -32.38
N ARG A 343 -33.77 14.93 -31.16
CA ARG A 343 -33.27 13.62 -30.72
C ARG A 343 -34.45 12.88 -30.10
N ASP A 344 -34.78 11.69 -30.58
CA ASP A 344 -35.69 10.79 -29.86
C ASP A 344 -34.91 10.22 -28.67
N ILE A 345 -35.09 10.87 -27.53
CA ILE A 345 -34.46 10.52 -26.26
C ILE A 345 -35.44 9.68 -25.48
N ALA A 346 -35.14 8.39 -25.28
CA ALA A 346 -35.90 7.56 -24.35
C ALA A 346 -35.45 7.92 -22.92
N THR A 347 -36.37 8.47 -22.13
CA THR A 347 -36.15 8.73 -20.71
C THR A 347 -36.06 7.40 -19.97
N VAL A 348 -34.99 7.23 -19.20
CA VAL A 348 -34.74 6.04 -18.37
C VAL A 348 -35.06 6.36 -16.91
N ASP A 349 -34.59 7.51 -16.41
CA ASP A 349 -34.68 8.02 -15.03
C ASP A 349 -34.55 6.93 -13.96
N LYS A 350 -33.40 6.25 -13.94
CA LYS A 350 -33.13 5.13 -13.05
C LYS A 350 -31.82 5.27 -12.29
N MET A 351 -31.88 5.16 -10.97
CA MET A 351 -30.68 5.05 -10.13
C MET A 351 -29.95 3.74 -10.41
N CYS A 352 -28.67 3.85 -10.75
CA CYS A 352 -27.81 2.75 -11.13
C CYS A 352 -26.50 2.79 -10.34
N MET A 353 -25.91 1.62 -10.11
CA MET A 353 -24.49 1.49 -9.77
C MET A 353 -23.68 1.42 -11.06
N ALA A 354 -22.84 2.42 -11.30
CA ALA A 354 -21.89 2.43 -12.40
C ALA A 354 -20.57 1.76 -11.99
N VAL A 355 -20.06 0.86 -12.82
CA VAL A 355 -18.77 0.18 -12.66
C VAL A 355 -17.96 0.36 -13.93
N LEU A 356 -16.99 1.27 -13.89
CA LEU A 356 -16.09 1.58 -15.00
C LEU A 356 -14.80 0.77 -14.88
N CYS A 357 -14.57 -0.02 -15.90
CA CYS A 357 -13.34 -0.73 -16.14
C CYS A 357 -12.55 -0.07 -17.27
N HIS A 358 -11.32 -0.53 -17.51
CA HIS A 358 -10.49 0.00 -18.59
C HIS A 358 -11.11 -0.17 -20.00
N ASP A 359 -11.91 -1.21 -20.22
CA ASP A 359 -12.47 -1.60 -21.53
C ASP A 359 -14.00 -1.42 -21.63
N LEU A 360 -14.71 -1.34 -20.50
CA LEU A 360 -16.16 -1.24 -20.45
C LEU A 360 -16.70 -0.42 -19.27
N LEU A 361 -17.91 0.10 -19.43
CA LEU A 361 -18.73 0.71 -18.40
C LEU A 361 -19.98 -0.14 -18.21
N VAL A 362 -20.17 -0.70 -17.02
CA VAL A 362 -21.39 -1.42 -16.63
C VAL A 362 -22.29 -0.50 -15.83
N LEU A 363 -23.58 -0.49 -16.18
CA LEU A 363 -24.64 0.09 -15.37
C LEU A 363 -25.49 -1.06 -14.83
N ALA A 364 -25.51 -1.21 -13.51
CA ALA A 364 -26.37 -2.16 -12.82
C ALA A 364 -27.43 -1.40 -12.01
N ASP A 365 -28.55 -2.04 -11.73
CA ASP A 365 -29.60 -1.47 -10.89
C ASP A 365 -29.04 -1.07 -9.51
N SER A 366 -29.56 0.01 -8.93
CA SER A 366 -29.23 0.34 -7.54
C SER A 366 -30.03 -0.57 -6.61
N ALA A 367 -29.39 -1.12 -5.59
CA ALA A 367 -30.08 -1.88 -4.56
C ALA A 367 -31.10 -0.97 -3.86
N THR A 368 -32.37 -1.04 -4.27
CA THR A 368 -33.47 -0.57 -3.42
C THR A 368 -33.63 -1.62 -2.33
N GLU A 369 -33.87 -1.18 -1.08
CA GLU A 369 -33.91 -2.02 0.14
C GLU A 369 -34.84 -3.27 0.07
N ARG A 370 -35.60 -3.42 -1.02
CA ARG A 370 -36.57 -4.50 -1.26
C ARG A 370 -36.01 -5.76 -1.92
N TYR A 371 -34.81 -5.75 -2.52
CA TYR A 371 -34.28 -6.91 -3.23
C TYR A 371 -33.01 -7.47 -2.60
N LYS A 372 -33.11 -8.62 -1.93
CA LYS A 372 -31.98 -9.43 -1.43
C LYS A 372 -31.27 -10.25 -2.53
N GLY A 373 -31.42 -9.86 -3.81
CA GLY A 373 -30.93 -10.60 -4.98
C GLY A 373 -29.76 -9.91 -5.69
N LYS A 374 -29.25 -10.53 -6.76
CA LYS A 374 -28.27 -9.91 -7.64
C LYS A 374 -28.87 -8.68 -8.33
N LEU A 375 -28.10 -7.61 -8.47
CA LEU A 375 -28.46 -6.38 -9.17
C LEU A 375 -28.77 -6.69 -10.64
N GLY A 376 -29.88 -6.16 -11.15
CA GLY A 376 -30.26 -6.27 -12.56
C GLY A 376 -29.24 -5.53 -13.44
N LEU A 377 -28.76 -6.17 -14.50
CA LEU A 377 -27.95 -5.47 -15.50
C LEU A 377 -28.83 -4.47 -16.27
N VAL A 378 -28.45 -3.20 -16.31
CA VAL A 378 -29.18 -2.13 -17.03
C VAL A 378 -28.57 -1.90 -18.41
N ASP A 379 -27.26 -1.69 -18.49
CA ASP A 379 -26.57 -1.53 -19.78
C ASP A 379 -25.07 -1.84 -19.65
N VAL A 380 -24.41 -2.14 -20.78
CA VAL A 380 -22.96 -2.31 -20.88
C VAL A 380 -22.45 -1.57 -22.10
N VAL A 381 -21.57 -0.61 -21.88
CA VAL A 381 -20.98 0.22 -22.94
C VAL A 381 -19.49 -0.10 -23.06
N ARG A 382 -19.01 -0.54 -24.23
CA ARG A 382 -17.57 -0.69 -24.46
C ARG A 382 -16.93 0.67 -24.67
N LEU A 383 -15.78 0.89 -24.06
CA LEU A 383 -15.06 2.16 -24.18
C LEU A 383 -14.53 2.40 -25.61
N SER A 384 -14.27 1.33 -26.37
CA SER A 384 -13.91 1.43 -27.79
C SER A 384 -15.01 1.99 -28.69
N ALA A 385 -16.27 1.91 -28.26
CA ALA A 385 -17.41 2.47 -28.97
C ALA A 385 -17.82 3.86 -28.45
N MET A 386 -17.13 4.36 -27.42
CA MET A 386 -17.49 5.57 -26.68
C MET A 386 -16.76 6.80 -27.24
N GLY A 387 -17.49 7.86 -27.52
CA GLY A 387 -16.99 9.18 -27.88
C GLY A 387 -16.41 9.94 -26.68
N GLU A 388 -16.12 11.23 -26.89
CA GLU A 388 -15.62 12.08 -25.81
C GLU A 388 -16.68 12.36 -24.75
N ALA A 389 -16.36 11.98 -23.51
CA ALA A 389 -17.20 12.30 -22.36
C ALA A 389 -16.98 13.76 -21.97
N ARG A 390 -18.06 14.43 -21.57
CA ARG A 390 -18.07 15.82 -21.13
C ARG A 390 -19.06 16.03 -19.99
N VAL A 391 -18.86 17.09 -19.22
CA VAL A 391 -19.81 17.51 -18.20
C VAL A 391 -20.77 18.52 -18.83
N GLU A 392 -22.05 18.26 -18.72
CA GLU A 392 -23.15 19.15 -19.09
C GLU A 392 -23.98 19.46 -17.84
N TRP A 393 -24.67 20.60 -17.81
CA TRP A 393 -25.55 21.02 -16.71
C TRP A 393 -24.94 20.86 -15.30
N ARG A 394 -23.63 21.12 -15.19
CA ARG A 394 -22.79 21.02 -13.97
C ARG A 394 -22.57 19.62 -13.42
N ASN A 395 -23.56 18.73 -13.40
CA ASN A 395 -23.44 17.42 -12.76
C ASN A 395 -23.90 16.25 -13.63
N VAL A 396 -24.03 16.44 -14.95
CA VAL A 396 -24.42 15.39 -15.88
C VAL A 396 -23.23 15.01 -16.75
N VAL A 397 -22.83 13.75 -16.68
CA VAL A 397 -21.83 13.15 -17.56
C VAL A 397 -22.53 12.73 -18.85
N VAL A 398 -22.10 13.30 -19.97
CA VAL A 398 -22.65 13.02 -21.30
C VAL A 398 -21.58 12.42 -22.19
N PHE A 399 -21.91 11.32 -22.85
CA PHE A 399 -21.07 10.69 -23.86
C PHE A 399 -21.93 10.03 -24.94
N GLU A 400 -21.33 9.75 -26.08
CA GLU A 400 -21.98 9.05 -27.18
C GLU A 400 -21.38 7.65 -27.31
N ALA A 401 -22.19 6.62 -27.50
CA ALA A 401 -21.73 5.28 -27.80
C ALA A 401 -22.74 4.56 -28.71
N TYR A 402 -22.26 3.80 -29.69
CA TYR A 402 -23.13 3.07 -30.63
C TYR A 402 -24.21 3.94 -31.31
N ASP A 403 -23.85 5.17 -31.75
CA ASP A 403 -24.76 6.17 -32.32
C ASP A 403 -25.88 6.64 -31.36
N VAL A 404 -25.68 6.48 -30.04
CA VAL A 404 -26.63 6.84 -28.99
C VAL A 404 -25.96 7.74 -27.95
N SER A 405 -26.65 8.80 -27.51
CA SER A 405 -26.19 9.66 -26.41
C SER A 405 -26.68 9.13 -25.06
N TYR A 406 -25.78 9.09 -24.08
CA TYR A 406 -26.03 8.72 -22.69
C TYR A 406 -25.95 9.94 -21.79
N TYR A 407 -26.88 10.05 -20.85
CA TYR A 407 -26.96 11.14 -19.87
C TYR A 407 -26.98 10.54 -18.45
N LEU A 408 -25.86 10.67 -17.73
CA LEU A 408 -25.70 10.15 -16.36
C LEU A 408 -25.52 11.31 -15.38
N GLN A 409 -26.50 11.52 -14.50
CA GLN A 409 -26.40 12.54 -13.46
C GLN A 409 -25.73 11.98 -12.21
N VAL A 410 -24.90 12.81 -11.57
CA VAL A 410 -24.21 12.50 -10.32
C VAL A 410 -24.42 13.63 -9.31
N ASP A 411 -24.02 13.42 -8.06
CA ASP A 411 -24.35 14.33 -6.95
C ASP A 411 -23.84 15.76 -7.16
N ASN A 412 -22.63 15.92 -7.69
CA ASN A 412 -22.00 17.22 -7.84
C ASN A 412 -21.03 17.30 -9.03
N GLN A 413 -20.61 18.52 -9.35
CA GLN A 413 -19.72 18.80 -10.47
C GLN A 413 -18.36 18.12 -10.34
N THR A 414 -17.75 18.11 -9.16
CA THR A 414 -16.46 17.47 -8.93
C THR A 414 -16.51 15.96 -9.21
N VAL A 415 -17.61 15.30 -8.83
CA VAL A 415 -17.84 13.88 -9.11
C VAL A 415 -17.99 13.67 -10.61
N ALA A 416 -18.73 14.54 -11.31
CA ALA A 416 -18.92 14.47 -12.77
C ALA A 416 -17.60 14.64 -13.52
N GLU A 417 -16.79 15.63 -13.14
CA GLU A 417 -15.46 15.88 -13.71
C GLU A 417 -14.55 14.66 -13.53
N GLY A 418 -14.55 14.04 -12.34
CA GLY A 418 -13.78 12.82 -12.12
C GLY A 418 -14.23 11.66 -13.03
N TRP A 419 -15.51 11.59 -13.43
CA TRP A 419 -16.05 10.49 -14.24
C TRP A 419 -15.64 10.71 -15.69
N VAL A 420 -15.77 11.96 -16.16
CA VAL A 420 -15.28 12.39 -17.47
C VAL A 420 -13.77 12.15 -17.61
N GLN A 421 -12.97 12.54 -16.61
CA GLN A 421 -11.53 12.29 -16.60
C GLN A 421 -11.21 10.80 -16.66
N ALA A 422 -11.87 9.98 -15.84
CA ALA A 422 -11.65 8.53 -15.82
C ALA A 422 -12.02 7.87 -17.16
N ILE A 423 -13.18 8.21 -17.73
CA ILE A 423 -13.65 7.70 -19.01
C ILE A 423 -12.69 8.09 -20.13
N ASN A 424 -12.35 9.38 -20.23
CA ASN A 424 -11.47 9.89 -21.29
C ASN A 424 -10.04 9.35 -21.16
N HIS A 425 -9.55 9.13 -19.94
CA HIS A 425 -8.24 8.50 -19.69
C HIS A 425 -8.22 7.05 -20.17
N CYS A 426 -9.29 6.30 -19.91
CA CYS A 426 -9.36 4.89 -20.32
C CYS A 426 -9.54 4.72 -21.82
N ARG A 427 -10.18 5.66 -22.52
CA ARG A 427 -10.32 5.64 -23.98
C ARG A 427 -8.99 5.85 -24.72
N ARG A 428 -8.06 6.60 -24.14
CA ARG A 428 -6.78 6.98 -24.79
C ARG A 428 -5.70 5.89 -24.69
N LYS A 429 -5.92 4.86 -23.89
CA LYS A 429 -5.05 3.70 -23.71
C LYS A 429 -5.62 2.54 -24.50
#